data_AF-A0A1L9QV45-F1
#
_entry.id   AF-A0A1L9QV45-F1
#
_cell.length_a   1.000
_cell.length_b   1.000
_cell.length_c   1.000
_cell.angle_alpha   90.00
_cell.angle_beta   90.00
_cell.angle_gamma   90.00
#
_symmetry.space_group_name_H-M   'P 1'
#
loop_
_entity.id
_entity.type
_entity.pdbx_description
1 polymer ?
#
loop_
_entity_poly.entity_id
_entity_poly.type
_entity_poly.pdbx_seq_one_letter_code
_entity_poly.pdbx_strand_id
1 'polypeptide(L)'
;MKRLLQVAEIYLYRQRNRYLTDVERQVLELCLDGQSYPKMVLETKRSQEQLKRIGSYLWKDLSVALGEPVQKKNIRGALERYVEFQENDRDRCCCRSKLRSV
;
A
#
# COMPACT_ATOMS: atom_id res chain seq x y z
N MET A 1 7.75 -9.91 -4.18
CA MET A 1 7.36 -8.49 -4.37
C MET A 1 5.95 -8.30 -4.93
N LYS A 2 5.54 -8.94 -6.04
CA LYS A 2 4.22 -8.72 -6.67
C LYS A 2 2.98 -8.89 -5.75
N ARG A 3 3.06 -9.77 -4.73
CA ARG A 3 1.94 -9.97 -3.77
C ARG A 3 1.65 -8.72 -2.92
N LEU A 4 2.69 -8.04 -2.42
CA LEU A 4 2.54 -6.82 -1.60
C LEU A 4 1.84 -5.71 -2.39
N LEU A 5 2.23 -5.55 -3.65
CA LEU A 5 1.62 -4.59 -4.57
C LEU A 5 0.14 -4.92 -4.79
N GLN A 6 -0.20 -6.18 -5.10
CA GLN A 6 -1.59 -6.60 -5.31
C GLN A 6 -2.46 -6.34 -4.08
N VAL A 7 -1.97 -6.65 -2.89
CA VAL A 7 -2.70 -6.41 -1.64
C VAL A 7 -2.96 -4.92 -1.43
N ALA A 8 -1.94 -4.08 -1.61
CA ALA A 8 -2.09 -2.63 -1.52
C ALA A 8 -3.08 -2.07 -2.56
N GLU A 9 -3.03 -2.56 -3.81
CA GLU A 9 -3.97 -2.17 -4.88
C GLU A 9 -5.42 -2.51 -4.50
N ILE A 10 -5.67 -3.68 -3.93
CA ILE A 10 -7.02 -4.10 -3.51
C ILE A 10 -7.54 -3.19 -2.39
N TYR A 11 -6.74 -2.89 -1.38
CA TYR A 11 -7.15 -2.02 -0.27
C TYR A 11 -7.41 -0.59 -0.75
N LEU A 12 -6.54 -0.05 -1.60
CA LEU A 12 -6.71 1.27 -2.18
C LEU A 12 -7.92 1.33 -3.12
N TYR A 13 -8.17 0.28 -3.90
CA TYR A 13 -9.37 0.16 -4.72
C TYR A 13 -10.62 0.17 -3.85
N ARG A 14 -10.67 -0.61 -2.76
CA ARG A 14 -11.81 -0.62 -1.82
C ARG A 14 -12.03 0.74 -1.15
N GLN A 15 -10.95 1.45 -0.82
CA GLN A 15 -11.02 2.74 -0.14
C GLN A 15 -11.43 3.89 -1.07
N ARG A 16 -10.86 3.91 -2.27
CA ARG A 16 -10.97 5.03 -3.23
C ARG A 16 -12.00 4.77 -4.32
N ASN A 17 -12.47 3.53 -4.41
CA ASN A 17 -13.33 2.99 -5.48
C ASN A 17 -12.79 3.23 -6.90
N ARG A 18 -11.45 3.33 -7.02
CA ARG A 18 -10.74 3.52 -8.30
C ARG A 18 -9.40 2.82 -8.28
N TYR A 19 -8.95 2.40 -9.46
CA TYR A 19 -7.61 1.84 -9.65
C TYR A 19 -6.53 2.94 -9.53
N LEU A 20 -5.33 2.53 -9.12
CA LEU A 20 -4.16 3.40 -9.15
C LEU A 20 -3.79 3.72 -10.59
N THR A 21 -3.38 4.95 -10.82
CA THR A 21 -2.72 5.32 -12.07
C THR A 21 -1.33 4.68 -12.16
N ASP A 22 -0.79 4.51 -13.37
CA ASP A 22 0.54 3.89 -13.58
C ASP A 22 1.64 4.55 -12.72
N VAL A 23 1.55 5.87 -12.55
CA VAL A 23 2.50 6.65 -11.74
C VAL A 23 2.36 6.34 -10.25
N GLU A 24 1.13 6.27 -9.73
CA GLU A 24 0.89 5.90 -8.33
C GLU A 24 1.37 4.46 -8.06
N ARG A 25 1.14 3.55 -9.02
CA ARG A 25 1.59 2.16 -8.95
C ARG A 25 3.11 2.05 -8.93
N GLN A 26 3.79 2.78 -9.81
CA GLN A 26 5.26 2.79 -9.88
C GLN A 26 5.87 3.39 -8.61
N VAL A 27 5.27 4.45 -8.06
CA VAL A 27 5.68 5.03 -6.77
C VAL A 27 5.57 4.02 -5.64
N LEU A 28 4.47 3.26 -5.61
CA LEU A 28 4.24 2.24 -4.61
C LEU A 28 5.26 1.10 -4.72
N GLU A 29 5.53 0.62 -5.93
CA GLU A 29 6.53 -0.42 -6.20
C GLU A 29 7.93 0.02 -5.76
N LEU A 30 8.37 1.22 -6.16
CA LEU A 30 9.67 1.77 -5.78
C LEU A 30 9.81 1.97 -4.26
N CYS A 31 8.71 2.35 -3.57
CA CYS A 31 8.71 2.46 -2.12
C CYS A 31 8.80 1.09 -1.42
N LEU A 32 8.13 0.06 -1.97
CA LEU A 32 8.23 -1.31 -1.47
C LEU A 32 9.64 -1.88 -1.64
N ASP A 33 10.34 -1.49 -2.69
CA ASP A 33 11.75 -1.81 -2.94
C ASP A 33 12.71 -1.04 -2.02
N GLY A 34 12.20 -0.07 -1.25
CA GLY A 34 13.00 0.74 -0.32
C GLY A 34 13.77 1.88 -1.01
N GLN A 35 13.42 2.23 -2.25
CA GLN A 35 14.08 3.30 -2.98
C GLN A 35 13.84 4.67 -2.33
N SER A 36 14.79 5.58 -2.55
CA SER A 36 14.70 6.97 -2.10
C SER A 36 14.13 7.86 -3.20
N TYR A 37 13.36 8.89 -2.82
CA TYR A 37 12.79 9.88 -3.74
C TYR A 37 13.73 10.37 -4.87
N PRO A 38 15.03 10.68 -4.63
CA PRO A 38 15.93 11.07 -5.71
C PRO A 38 16.10 9.99 -6.80
N LYS A 39 16.16 8.71 -6.46
CA LYS A 39 16.21 7.62 -7.45
C LYS A 39 14.87 7.46 -8.18
N MET A 40 13.76 7.67 -7.47
CA MET A 40 12.43 7.62 -8.07
C MET A 40 12.20 8.74 -9.10
N VAL A 41 12.78 9.92 -8.89
CA VAL A 41 12.74 11.03 -9.85
C VAL A 41 13.37 10.63 -11.18
N LEU A 42 14.52 9.92 -11.12
CA LEU A 42 15.24 9.45 -12.30
C LEU A 42 14.42 8.40 -13.08
N GLU A 43 13.81 7.47 -12.36
CA GLU A 43 12.99 6.38 -12.93
C GLU A 43 11.65 6.89 -13.51
N THR A 44 10.99 7.80 -12.80
CA THR A 44 9.63 8.23 -13.16
C THR A 44 9.64 9.45 -14.10
N LYS A 45 10.80 10.11 -14.30
CA LYS A 45 10.94 11.41 -14.98
C LYS A 45 9.96 12.48 -14.44
N ARG A 46 9.65 12.43 -13.14
CA ARG A 46 8.72 13.36 -12.46
C ARG A 46 9.45 14.16 -11.41
N SER A 47 9.00 15.39 -11.17
CA SER A 47 9.56 16.26 -10.13
C SER A 47 9.44 15.63 -8.73
N GLN A 48 10.48 15.82 -7.92
CA GLN A 48 10.54 15.29 -6.55
C GLN A 48 9.33 15.72 -5.70
N GLU A 49 8.83 16.94 -5.89
CA GLU A 49 7.65 17.45 -5.19
C GLU A 49 6.37 16.71 -5.56
N GLN A 50 6.20 16.34 -6.83
CA GLN A 50 5.06 15.54 -7.27
C GLN A 50 5.08 14.16 -6.62
N LEU A 51 6.25 13.51 -6.58
CA LEU A 51 6.41 12.21 -5.90
C LEU A 51 6.12 12.30 -4.41
N LYS A 52 6.58 13.37 -3.73
CA LYS A 52 6.27 13.60 -2.31
C LYS A 52 4.78 13.82 -2.08
N ARG A 53 4.10 14.59 -2.94
CA ARG A 53 2.64 14.80 -2.85
C ARG A 53 1.89 13.48 -3.05
N ILE A 54 2.17 12.77 -4.14
CA ILE A 54 1.55 11.48 -4.46
C ILE A 54 1.77 10.48 -3.31
N GLY A 55 3.01 10.36 -2.82
CA GLY A 55 3.35 9.50 -1.69
C GLY A 55 2.53 9.84 -0.44
N SER A 56 2.47 11.12 -0.06
CA SER A 56 1.69 11.56 1.12
C SER A 56 0.21 11.21 1.02
N TYR A 57 -0.40 11.38 -0.16
CA TYR A 57 -1.79 10.96 -0.37
C TYR A 57 -1.95 9.44 -0.28
N LEU A 58 -1.05 8.66 -0.90
CA LEU A 58 -1.06 7.20 -0.84
C LEU A 58 -0.92 6.67 0.60
N TRP A 59 -0.02 7.24 1.40
CA TRP A 59 0.18 6.83 2.80
C TRP A 59 -1.07 7.10 3.63
N LYS A 60 -1.72 8.24 3.40
CA LYS A 60 -2.96 8.60 4.08
C LYS A 60 -4.09 7.64 3.70
N ASP A 61 -4.27 7.37 2.42
CA ASP A 61 -5.31 6.45 1.93
C ASP A 61 -5.08 5.02 2.43
N LEU A 62 -3.83 4.53 2.39
CA LEU A 62 -3.46 3.22 2.94
C LEU A 62 -3.65 3.15 4.45
N SER A 63 -3.34 4.24 5.17
CA SER A 63 -3.52 4.28 6.61
C SER A 63 -4.99 4.14 7.01
N VAL A 64 -5.88 4.79 6.25
CA VAL A 64 -7.33 4.63 6.46
C VAL A 64 -7.79 3.24 6.03
N ALA A 65 -7.32 2.73 4.89
CA ALA A 65 -7.75 1.44 4.35
C ALA A 65 -7.31 0.24 5.21
N LEU A 66 -6.09 0.27 5.74
CA LEU A 66 -5.58 -0.75 6.65
C LEU A 66 -6.10 -0.53 8.07
N GLY A 67 -6.32 0.72 8.47
CA GLY A 67 -6.69 1.07 9.85
C GLY A 67 -5.50 1.17 10.80
N GLU A 68 -4.26 1.23 10.26
CA GLU A 68 -3.03 1.49 11.01
C GLU A 68 -2.26 2.69 10.42
N PRO A 69 -1.44 3.41 11.21
CA PRO A 69 -0.63 4.51 10.69
C PRO A 69 0.46 4.02 9.73
N VAL A 70 0.26 4.24 8.43
CA VAL A 70 1.23 3.89 7.39
C VAL A 70 2.15 5.08 7.11
N GLN A 71 3.46 4.81 7.14
CA GLN A 71 4.50 5.76 6.76
C GLN A 71 5.47 5.10 5.79
N LYS A 72 6.21 5.88 5.00
CA LYS A 72 7.22 5.37 4.04
C LYS A 72 8.12 4.26 4.64
N LYS A 73 8.59 4.45 5.88
CA LYS A 73 9.48 3.48 6.56
C LYS A 73 8.78 2.19 7.02
N ASN A 74 7.48 2.28 7.29
CA ASN A 74 6.70 1.20 7.89
C ASN A 74 5.78 0.51 6.87
N ILE A 75 5.66 1.02 5.64
CA ILE A 75 4.72 0.50 4.65
C ILE A 75 4.98 -0.95 4.28
N ARG A 76 6.27 -1.31 4.16
CA ARG A 76 6.67 -2.68 3.85
C ARG A 76 6.26 -3.63 4.97
N GLY A 77 6.60 -3.30 6.22
CA GLY A 77 6.23 -4.10 7.39
C GLY A 77 4.72 -4.17 7.61
N ALA A 78 4.00 -3.06 7.42
CA ALA A 78 2.53 -3.04 7.45
C ALA A 78 1.96 -4.02 6.41
N LEU A 79 2.34 -3.88 5.14
CA LEU A 79 1.84 -4.77 4.09
C LEU A 79 2.25 -6.23 4.27
N GLU A 80 3.48 -6.51 4.72
CA GLU A 80 3.93 -7.87 5.03
C GLU A 80 3.05 -8.52 6.09
N ARG A 81 2.73 -7.81 7.19
CA ARG A 81 1.77 -8.29 8.19
C ARG A 81 0.41 -8.62 7.57
N TYR A 82 -0.15 -7.73 6.76
CA TYR A 82 -1.46 -7.96 6.12
C TYR A 82 -1.44 -9.12 5.11
N VAL A 83 -0.34 -9.31 4.37
CA VAL A 83 -0.19 -10.47 3.48
C VAL A 83 -0.19 -11.76 4.30
N GLU A 84 0.56 -11.80 5.40
CA GLU A 84 0.61 -12.95 6.30
C GLU A 84 -0.76 -13.24 6.95
N PHE A 85 -1.48 -12.21 7.40
CA PHE A 85 -2.86 -12.35 7.88
C PHE A 85 -3.81 -12.87 6.79
N GLN A 86 -3.72 -12.37 5.56
CA GLN A 86 -4.57 -12.81 4.43
C GLN A 86 -4.31 -14.27 4.03
N GLU A 87 -3.07 -14.76 4.12
CA GLU A 87 -2.79 -16.19 3.93
C GLU A 87 -3.45 -17.02 5.03
N ASN A 88 -3.42 -16.55 6.27
CA ASN A 88 -4.03 -17.22 7.42
C ASN A 88 -5.57 -17.16 7.46
N ASP A 89 -6.18 -16.19 6.77
CA ASP A 89 -7.64 -16.08 6.57
C ASP A 89 -8.13 -16.91 5.36
N ARG A 90 -7.28 -17.16 4.35
CA ARG A 90 -7.65 -18.04 3.23
C ARG A 90 -7.80 -19.51 3.63
N ASP A 91 -7.09 -19.95 4.66
CA ASP A 91 -7.28 -21.26 5.29
C ASP A 91 -8.48 -21.29 6.27
N ARG A 92 -9.20 -20.17 6.41
CA ARG A 92 -10.32 -20.02 7.35
C ARG A 92 -11.67 -19.78 6.69
N CYS A 93 -11.85 -20.16 5.43
CA CYS A 93 -13.17 -20.15 4.80
C CYS A 93 -14.02 -21.38 5.20
N CYS A 94 -14.36 -21.40 6.49
CA CYS A 94 -15.67 -21.83 6.97
C CYS A 94 -16.04 -20.84 8.09
N CYS A 95 -16.80 -19.80 7.74
CA CYS A 95 -17.53 -18.91 8.64
C CYS A 95 -16.72 -18.17 9.73
N ARG A 96 -16.30 -16.91 9.52
CA ARG A 96 -16.32 -15.94 10.64
C ARG A 96 -16.30 -14.47 10.23
N SER A 97 -17.48 -13.87 10.34
CA SER A 97 -17.68 -12.49 10.76
C SER A 97 -17.02 -12.24 12.12
N LYS A 98 -15.96 -11.41 12.17
CA LYS A 98 -15.62 -10.62 13.36
C LYS A 98 -14.62 -9.47 13.07
N LEU A 99 -15.17 -8.28 12.86
CA LEU A 99 -14.63 -7.02 13.41
C LEU A 99 -15.88 -6.34 13.99
N ARG A 100 -15.99 -5.95 15.26
CA ARG A 100 -15.04 -5.27 16.15
C ARG A 100 -15.61 -5.33 17.58
N SER A 101 -14.80 -5.70 18.56
CA SER A 101 -15.00 -5.46 20.00
C SER A 101 -13.58 -5.42 20.54
N VAL A 102 -13.07 -4.33 21.10
CA VAL A 102 -13.52 -3.62 22.30
C VAL A 102 -13.19 -2.13 22.17
#